data_AF-A0A8T2Y3P9-F1
#
_entry.id   AF-A0A8T2Y3P9-F1
#
_cell.length_a   1.000
_cell.length_b   1.000
_cell.length_c   1.000
_cell.angle_alpha   90.00
_cell.angle_beta   90.00
_cell.angle_gamma   90.00
#
_symmetry.space_group_name_H-M   'P 1'
#
loop_
_entity.id
_entity.type
_entity.pdbx_description
1 polymer ?
#
loop_
_entity_poly.entity_id
_entity_poly.type
_entity_poly.pdbx_seq_one_letter_code
_entity_poly.pdbx_strand_id
1 'polypeptide(L)'
;MAPIRVGHFDDVQELRKDRPATIPERFVRDDKMDAKGVFKMFYQVIDHGIDLSLLESIEKVAMDFFVLPLGEKQKYPMWPGTIQGYGQAFVFSESKSWTGSL
;
A
#
# COMPACT_ATOMS: atom_id res chain seq x y z
N MET A 1 22.36 9.39 9.90
CA MET A 1 21.08 8.78 9.45
C MET A 1 20.08 8.90 10.57
N ALA A 2 18.93 9.54 10.34
CA ALA A 2 17.87 9.60 11.35
C ALA A 2 17.14 8.25 11.39
N PRO A 3 16.81 7.71 12.58
CA PRO A 3 16.07 6.46 12.70
C PRO A 3 14.66 6.65 12.14
N ILE A 4 14.24 5.75 11.26
CA ILE A 4 12.87 5.67 10.76
C ILE A 4 11.98 5.27 11.95
N ARG A 5 11.09 6.16 12.38
CA ARG A 5 10.10 5.86 13.42
C ARG A 5 8.95 5.10 12.78
N VAL A 6 8.99 3.78 12.85
CA VAL A 6 7.86 2.92 12.45
C VAL A 6 6.85 2.98 13.59
N GLY A 7 5.84 3.84 13.44
CA GLY A 7 4.68 3.82 14.33
C GLY A 7 3.89 2.53 14.15
N HIS A 8 3.24 2.04 15.21
CA HIS A 8 2.22 1.02 15.10
C HIS A 8 1.06 1.62 14.29
N PHE A 9 0.91 1.18 13.03
CA PHE A 9 -0.12 1.68 12.14
C PHE A 9 -1.19 0.62 11.96
N ASP A 10 -2.43 1.01 12.26
CA ASP A 10 -3.58 0.16 12.02
C ASP A 10 -3.68 -0.14 10.53
N ASP A 11 -3.74 -1.44 10.23
CA ASP A 11 -3.97 -1.94 8.90
C ASP A 11 -5.28 -1.35 8.36
N VAL A 12 -5.19 -0.72 7.19
CA VAL A 12 -6.31 -0.14 6.45
C VAL A 12 -7.48 -1.12 6.30
N GLN A 13 -7.19 -2.41 6.12
CA GLN A 13 -8.22 -3.42 6.01
C GLN A 13 -8.99 -3.62 7.32
N GLU A 14 -8.35 -3.43 8.47
CA GLU A 14 -9.00 -3.46 9.78
C GLU A 14 -9.85 -2.21 10.01
N LEU A 15 -9.35 -1.03 9.61
CA LEU A 15 -10.13 0.22 9.70
C LEU A 15 -11.45 0.16 8.91
N ARG A 16 -11.48 -0.59 7.81
CA ARG A 16 -12.72 -0.81 7.04
C ARG A 16 -13.74 -1.69 7.77
N LYS A 17 -13.30 -2.63 8.61
CA LYS A 17 -14.19 -3.51 9.38
C LYS A 17 -14.99 -2.73 10.42
N ASP A 18 -14.36 -1.71 11.01
CA ASP A 18 -14.97 -0.87 12.03
C ASP A 18 -15.99 0.14 11.47
N ARG A 19 -16.13 0.23 10.14
CA ARG A 19 -17.05 1.15 9.43
C ARG A 19 -17.09 2.55 10.04
N PRO A 20 -15.95 3.25 10.13
CA PRO A 20 -15.92 4.59 10.70
C PRO A 20 -16.82 5.53 9.88
N ALA A 21 -17.63 6.33 10.58
CA ALA A 21 -18.53 7.31 9.96
C ALA A 21 -17.76 8.46 9.27
N THR A 22 -16.49 8.63 9.62
CA THR A 22 -15.59 9.66 9.10
C THR A 22 -14.21 9.07 8.83
N ILE A 23 -13.61 9.45 7.69
CA ILE A 23 -12.25 9.06 7.35
C ILE A 23 -11.28 9.79 8.30
N PRO A 24 -10.37 9.09 8.99
CA PRO A 24 -9.38 9.74 9.84
C PRO A 24 -8.57 10.81 9.08
N GLU A 25 -8.34 11.97 9.68
CA GLU A 25 -7.69 13.13 9.03
C GLU A 25 -6.36 12.79 8.36
N ARG A 26 -5.57 11.87 8.95
CA ARG A 26 -4.30 11.37 8.40
C ARG A 26 -4.40 10.73 7.00
N PHE A 27 -5.63 10.45 6.54
CA PHE A 27 -5.95 9.81 5.28
C PHE A 27 -6.64 10.75 4.29
N VAL A 28 -7.02 11.94 4.73
CA VAL A 28 -7.52 13.02 3.87
C VAL A 28 -6.32 13.69 3.23
N ARG A 29 -6.38 13.92 1.90
CA ARG A 29 -5.34 14.69 1.19
C ARG A 29 -5.88 16.07 0.86
N ASP A 30 -5.02 17.07 0.91
CA ASP A 30 -5.33 18.39 0.39
C ASP A 30 -5.35 18.35 -1.14
N ASP A 31 -6.49 18.65 -1.76
CA ASP A 31 -6.69 18.64 -3.21
C ASP A 31 -6.04 19.83 -3.94
N LYS A 32 -5.01 20.45 -3.35
CA LYS A 32 -4.26 21.52 -4.00
C LYS A 32 -3.37 20.91 -5.08
N MET A 33 -3.97 20.64 -6.24
CA MET A 33 -3.24 20.42 -7.47
C MET A 33 -2.48 21.71 -7.79
N ASP A 34 -1.17 21.68 -7.63
CA ASP A 34 -0.29 22.68 -8.19
C ASP A 34 -0.41 22.58 -9.71
N ALA A 35 -1.22 23.47 -10.29
CA ALA A 35 -1.40 23.60 -11.73
C ALA A 35 -0.10 24.12 -12.38
N LYS A 36 0.92 23.26 -12.44
CA LYS A 36 2.03 23.38 -13.37
C LYS A 36 1.88 22.21 -14.33
N GLY A 37 1.31 22.51 -15.48
CA GLY A 37 1.01 21.55 -16.55
C GLY A 37 2.22 20.70 -16.89
N VAL A 38 2.23 19.49 -16.37
CA VAL A 38 3.05 18.38 -16.83
C VAL A 38 2.06 17.34 -17.32
N PHE A 39 1.94 17.17 -18.64
CA PHE A 39 1.19 16.05 -19.20
C PHE A 39 1.93 14.76 -18.83
N LYS A 40 1.49 14.12 -17.75
CA LYS A 40 2.01 12.82 -17.32
C LYS A 40 1.45 11.74 -18.24
N MET A 41 2.29 11.20 -19.11
CA MET A 41 1.97 10.08 -20.00
C MET A 41 2.05 8.76 -19.24
N PHE A 42 0.99 7.96 -19.28
CA PHE A 42 0.97 6.55 -18.84
C PHE A 42 0.78 5.66 -20.07
N TYR A 43 1.42 4.49 -20.09
CA TYR A 43 1.28 3.50 -21.16
C TYR A 43 0.97 2.13 -20.56
N GLN A 44 0.06 1.41 -21.20
CA GLN A 44 -0.18 -0.01 -20.94
C GLN A 44 0.58 -0.85 -21.97
N VAL A 45 1.27 -1.88 -21.51
CA VAL A 45 1.95 -2.83 -22.40
C VAL A 45 1.02 -4.04 -22.58
N ILE A 46 0.67 -4.32 -23.83
CA ILE A 46 -0.02 -5.55 -24.26
C ILE A 46 0.97 -6.43 -25.04
N ASP A 47 0.63 -7.71 -25.24
CA ASP A 47 1.48 -8.69 -25.95
C ASP A 47 2.92 -8.78 -25.41
N HIS A 48 3.07 -8.64 -24.10
CA HIS A 48 4.35 -8.68 -23.39
C HIS A 48 5.04 -10.06 -23.38
N GLY A 49 4.41 -11.11 -23.92
CA GLY A 49 4.94 -12.48 -23.91
C GLY A 49 4.91 -13.19 -22.55
N ILE A 50 4.55 -12.49 -21.46
CA ILE A 50 4.25 -13.10 -20.16
C ILE A 50 2.99 -13.95 -20.28
N ASP A 51 3.09 -15.19 -19.78
CA ASP A 51 2.00 -16.14 -19.77
C ASP A 51 0.82 -15.66 -18.91
N LEU A 52 -0.40 -15.79 -19.43
CA LEU A 52 -1.60 -15.32 -18.74
C LEU A 52 -1.88 -16.11 -17.45
N SER A 53 -1.58 -17.42 -17.42
CA SER A 53 -1.79 -18.23 -16.22
C SER A 53 -0.86 -17.81 -15.08
N LEU A 54 0.35 -17.33 -15.40
CA LEU A 54 1.24 -16.74 -14.42
C LEU A 54 0.64 -15.46 -13.82
N LEU A 55 0.09 -14.57 -14.64
CA LEU A 55 -0.58 -13.35 -14.16
C LEU A 55 -1.76 -13.66 -13.25
N GLU A 56 -2.64 -14.58 -13.67
CA GLU A 56 -3.77 -15.06 -12.86
C GLU A 56 -3.30 -15.67 -11.54
N SER A 57 -2.19 -16.43 -11.55
CA SER A 57 -1.64 -17.02 -10.33
C SER A 57 -1.12 -15.97 -9.35
N ILE A 58 -0.45 -14.93 -9.85
CA ILE A 58 0.10 -13.85 -9.01
C ILE A 58 -1.04 -13.04 -8.40
N GLU A 59 -2.05 -12.70 -9.20
CA GLU A 59 -3.26 -12.03 -8.73
C GLU A 59 -3.94 -12.87 -7.64
N LYS A 60 -4.15 -14.17 -7.90
CA LYS A 60 -4.78 -15.07 -6.95
C LYS A 60 -3.99 -15.18 -5.64
N VAL A 61 -2.67 -15.37 -5.71
CA VAL A 61 -1.81 -15.46 -4.51
C VAL A 61 -1.84 -14.16 -3.71
N ALA A 62 -1.83 -13.00 -4.38
CA ALA A 62 -1.96 -11.72 -3.69
C ALA A 62 -3.32 -11.59 -3.00
N MET A 63 -4.41 -11.91 -3.70
CA MET A 63 -5.76 -11.88 -3.11
C MET A 63 -5.87 -12.84 -1.92
N ASP A 64 -5.44 -14.09 -2.08
CA ASP A 64 -5.46 -15.12 -1.04
C ASP A 64 -4.67 -14.68 0.21
N PHE A 65 -3.53 -14.00 0.03
CA PHE A 65 -2.76 -13.44 1.14
C PHE A 65 -3.51 -12.31 1.87
N PHE A 66 -4.11 -11.38 1.12
CA PHE A 66 -4.78 -10.23 1.72
C PHE A 66 -6.14 -10.54 2.34
N VAL A 67 -6.72 -11.72 2.11
CA VAL A 67 -7.91 -12.19 2.84
C VAL A 67 -7.57 -12.93 4.15
N LEU A 68 -6.30 -13.25 4.39
CA LEU A 68 -5.89 -13.89 5.65
C LEU A 68 -6.17 -12.98 6.86
N PRO A 69 -6.43 -13.55 8.05
CA PRO A 69 -6.52 -12.78 9.28
C PRO A 69 -5.26 -11.94 9.53
N LEU A 70 -5.43 -10.78 10.19
CA LEU A 70 -4.31 -9.89 10.49
C LEU A 70 -3.12 -10.59 11.15
N GLY A 71 -3.38 -11.47 12.11
CA GLY A 71 -2.34 -12.21 12.82
C GLY A 71 -1.50 -13.11 11.91
N GLU A 72 -2.07 -13.64 10.83
CA GLU A 72 -1.32 -14.44 9.84
C GLU A 72 -0.44 -13.56 8.96
N LYS A 73 -0.96 -12.40 8.53
CA LYS A 73 -0.19 -11.43 7.73
C LYS A 73 0.97 -10.83 8.53
N GLN A 74 0.76 -10.58 9.81
CA GLN A 74 1.78 -10.04 10.72
C GLN A 74 2.94 -11.01 11.04
N LYS A 75 2.85 -12.29 10.66
CA LYS A 75 3.98 -13.24 10.74
C LYS A 75 5.13 -12.88 9.81
N TYR A 76 4.87 -12.04 8.81
CA TYR A 76 5.84 -11.61 7.82
C TYR A 76 6.13 -10.11 7.95
N PRO A 77 6.58 -9.59 9.12
CA PRO A 77 6.73 -8.16 9.31
C PRO A 77 7.81 -7.57 8.40
N MET A 78 7.63 -6.32 8.02
CA MET A 78 8.66 -5.57 7.30
C MET A 78 9.97 -5.51 8.11
N TRP A 79 11.09 -5.90 7.50
CA TRP A 79 12.39 -5.87 8.19
C TRP A 79 12.87 -4.42 8.37
N PRO A 80 13.46 -4.05 9.52
CA PRO A 80 13.97 -2.70 9.72
C PRO A 80 15.02 -2.34 8.67
N GLY A 81 14.83 -1.21 8.00
CA GLY A 81 15.73 -0.73 6.94
C GLY A 81 15.52 -1.37 5.56
N THR A 82 14.49 -2.22 5.40
CA THR A 82 14.08 -2.77 4.10
C THR A 82 12.65 -2.35 3.77
N ILE A 83 12.20 -2.66 2.54
CA ILE A 83 10.80 -2.50 2.12
C ILE A 83 10.08 -3.85 2.00
N GLN A 84 10.76 -4.95 2.33
CA GLN A 84 10.24 -6.30 2.14
C GLN A 84 9.51 -6.74 3.41
N GLY A 85 8.31 -7.29 3.23
CA GLY A 85 7.46 -7.80 4.28
C GLY A 85 6.21 -6.95 4.49
N TYR A 86 5.24 -7.56 5.16
CA TYR A 86 3.95 -6.98 5.50
C TYR A 86 4.09 -5.79 6.46
N GLY A 87 3.69 -4.62 6.00
CA GLY A 87 3.67 -3.39 6.78
C GLY A 87 3.57 -2.15 5.89
N GLN A 88 3.42 -0.98 6.51
CA GLN A 88 3.49 0.28 5.77
C GLN A 88 4.91 0.82 5.78
N ALA A 89 5.55 0.87 4.60
CA ALA A 89 6.92 1.34 4.43
C ALA A 89 7.08 2.87 4.48
N PHE A 90 5.99 3.64 4.41
CA PHE A 90 6.06 5.08 4.17
C PHE A 90 5.67 5.92 5.39
N VAL A 91 6.68 6.51 6.02
CA VAL A 91 6.53 7.77 6.77
C VAL A 91 7.34 8.84 6.04
N PHE A 92 6.69 9.58 5.16
CA PHE A 92 7.15 10.92 4.81
C PHE A 92 6.33 11.95 5.62
N SER A 93 7.02 12.93 6.17
CA SER A 93 6.44 14.13 6.74
C SER A 93 5.42 14.75 5.78
N GLU A 94 4.26 15.12 6.32
CA GLU A 94 3.18 15.95 5.74
C GLU A 94 2.54 15.60 4.38
N SER A 95 2.93 14.53 3.68
CA SER A 95 2.11 14.01 2.57
C SER A 95 2.12 12.48 2.56
N LYS A 96 0.95 11.89 2.87
CA LYS A 96 0.81 10.45 3.17
C LYS A 96 -0.01 9.75 2.08
N SER A 97 0.57 8.72 1.46
CA SER A 97 -0.10 7.88 0.46
C SER A 97 -0.66 6.58 1.07
N TRP A 98 -1.86 6.21 0.62
CA TRP A 98 -2.53 4.95 0.96
C TRP A 98 -2.03 3.84 0.04
N THR A 99 -1.16 2.95 0.54
CA THR A 99 -0.92 1.63 -0.05
C THR A 99 -0.40 0.68 1.02
N GLY A 100 -0.92 -0.55 1.08
CA GLY A 100 -0.22 -1.67 1.72
C GLY A 100 0.84 -2.20 0.75
N SER A 101 2.06 -2.45 1.23
CA SER A 101 3.18 -2.92 0.41
C SER A 101 3.59 -4.34 0.84
N LEU A 102 4.03 -5.15 -0.13
CA LEU A 102 4.61 -6.49 0.04
C LEU A 102 6.12 -6.41 0.23
#